data_AF-A0A2U1INZ2-F1
#
_entry.id   AF-A0A2U1INZ2-F1
#
_cell.length_a   1.000
_cell.length_b   1.000
_cell.length_c   1.000
_cell.angle_alpha   90.00
_cell.angle_beta   90.00
_cell.angle_gamma   90.00
#
_symmetry.space_group_name_H-M   'P 1'
#
loop_
_entity.id
_entity.type
_entity.pdbx_description
1 polymer ?
#
loop_
_entity_poly.entity_id
_entity_poly.type
_entity_poly.pdbx_seq_one_letter_code
_entity_poly.pdbx_strand_id
1 'polypeptide(L)'
;MTKENLYDEQISPLVQKIIAICREHEIALLLSAQLEDDDKRELFCTTILPGTDEVSCEKFVQALNIIRPPSRPVMYLTTTHANSSQTLTAII
;
A
#
# COMPACT_ATOMS: atom_id res chain seq x y z
N MET A 1 7.75 7.10 23.77
CA MET A 1 6.66 7.00 22.78
C MET A 1 7.30 7.13 21.41
N THR A 2 7.18 6.10 20.56
CA THR A 2 7.77 6.08 19.22
C THR A 2 6.89 6.85 18.23
N LYS A 3 7.41 7.23 17.05
CA LYS A 3 6.59 7.89 16.01
C LYS A 3 5.46 6.97 15.53
N GLU A 4 5.71 5.67 15.51
CA GLU A 4 4.72 4.62 15.23
C GLU A 4 3.60 4.63 16.27
N ASN A 5 3.92 4.63 17.58
CA ASN A 5 2.90 4.74 18.63
C ASN A 5 2.05 6.01 18.49
N LEU A 6 2.68 7.16 18.17
CA LEU A 6 1.94 8.40 17.92
C LEU A 6 1.00 8.28 16.72
N TYR A 7 1.47 7.63 15.65
CA TYR A 7 0.67 7.41 14.46
C TYR A 7 -0.53 6.52 14.77
N ASP A 8 -0.31 5.40 15.45
CA ASP A 8 -1.36 4.43 15.78
C ASP A 8 -2.41 5.01 16.73
N GLU A 9 -1.98 5.71 17.78
CA GLU A 9 -2.89 6.22 18.81
C GLU A 9 -3.66 7.47 18.35
N GLN A 10 -3.03 8.35 17.56
CA GLN A 10 -3.58 9.67 17.27
C GLN A 10 -3.92 9.88 15.80
N ILE A 11 -3.09 9.40 14.87
CA ILE A 11 -3.24 9.69 13.45
C ILE A 11 -4.16 8.68 12.77
N SER A 12 -3.98 7.38 13.03
CA SER A 12 -4.77 6.30 12.44
C SER A 12 -6.29 6.50 12.64
N PRO A 13 -6.79 6.86 13.84
CA PRO A 13 -8.22 7.15 14.02
C PRO A 13 -8.72 8.36 13.21
N LEU A 14 -7.88 9.37 12.98
CA LEU A 14 -8.22 10.52 12.14
C LEU A 14 -8.26 10.14 10.67
N VAL A 15 -7.28 9.36 10.21
CA VAL A 15 -7.23 8.82 8.84
C VAL A 15 -8.47 7.97 8.55
N GLN A 16 -8.94 7.17 9.51
CA GLN A 16 -10.19 6.41 9.35
C GLN A 16 -11.41 7.31 9.14
N LYS A 17 -11.52 8.42 9.89
CA LYS A 17 -12.59 9.40 9.71
C LYS A 17 -12.51 10.08 8.34
N ILE A 18 -11.30 10.44 7.90
CA ILE A 18 -11.06 11.00 6.56
C ILE A 18 -11.49 10.00 5.48
N ILE A 19 -11.10 8.73 5.61
CA ILE A 19 -11.48 7.67 4.67
C ILE A 19 -13.01 7.54 4.57
N ALA A 20 -13.70 7.57 5.71
CA ALA A 20 -15.17 7.48 5.73
C ALA A 20 -15.82 8.63 4.95
N ILE A 21 -15.41 9.87 5.23
CA ILE A 21 -15.92 11.08 4.55
C ILE A 21 -15.60 11.05 3.05
N CYS A 22 -14.37 10.70 2.69
CA CYS A 22 -13.96 10.63 1.29
C CYS A 22 -14.74 9.55 0.52
N ARG A 23 -15.06 8.41 1.15
CA ARG A 23 -15.91 7.38 0.54
C ARG A 23 -17.35 7.85 0.39
N GLU A 24 -17.92 8.48 1.41
CA GLU A 24 -19.31 8.97 1.40
C GLU A 24 -19.55 10.01 0.30
N HIS A 25 -18.56 10.86 0.03
CA HIS A 25 -18.67 11.94 -0.95
C HIS A 25 -17.91 11.68 -2.25
N GLU A 26 -17.48 10.44 -2.50
CA GLU A 26 -16.77 10.05 -3.73
C GLU A 26 -15.51 10.88 -4.04
N ILE A 27 -14.79 11.28 -3.00
CA ILE A 27 -13.56 12.08 -3.09
C ILE A 27 -12.36 11.14 -3.22
N ALA A 28 -11.58 11.28 -4.30
CA ALA A 28 -10.30 10.60 -4.42
C ALA A 28 -9.31 11.07 -3.34
N LEU A 29 -8.58 10.13 -2.74
CA LEU A 29 -7.64 10.40 -1.65
C LEU A 29 -6.32 9.66 -1.90
N LEU A 30 -5.21 10.39 -1.78
CA LEU A 30 -3.89 9.84 -1.57
C LEU A 30 -3.30 10.48 -0.32
N LEU A 31 -3.02 9.66 0.70
CA LEU A 31 -2.38 10.08 1.94
C LEU A 31 -1.23 9.14 2.23
N SER A 32 -0.04 9.67 2.51
CA SER A 32 1.12 8.88 2.93
C SER A 32 1.81 9.58 4.09
N ALA A 33 2.11 8.84 5.15
CA ALA A 33 2.98 9.28 6.24
C ALA A 33 4.28 8.47 6.22
N GLN A 34 5.41 9.18 6.28
CA GLN A 34 6.72 8.57 6.47
C GLN A 34 7.08 8.58 7.95
N LEU A 35 7.38 7.39 8.47
CA LEU A 35 7.76 7.12 9.84
C LEU A 35 9.09 6.39 9.85
N GLU A 36 9.64 6.23 11.04
CA GLU A 36 10.84 5.45 11.30
C GLU A 36 10.44 4.38 12.32
N ASP A 37 10.70 3.10 12.00
CA ASP A 37 10.44 2.00 12.91
C ASP A 37 11.54 1.88 13.99
N ASP A 38 11.37 0.95 14.93
CA ASP A 38 12.33 0.74 16.03
C ASP A 38 13.75 0.36 15.54
N ASP A 39 13.87 -0.18 14.32
CA ASP A 39 15.14 -0.55 13.66
C ASP A 39 15.72 0.57 12.78
N LYS A 40 15.15 1.79 12.86
CA LYS A 40 15.50 2.95 12.02
C LYS A 40 15.29 2.75 10.52
N ARG A 41 14.40 1.83 10.14
CA ARG A 41 14.01 1.64 8.75
C ARG A 41 12.88 2.62 8.41
N GLU A 42 12.87 3.06 7.17
CA GLU A 42 11.77 3.87 6.65
C GLU A 42 10.49 3.02 6.59
N LEU A 43 9.46 3.51 7.27
CA LEU A 43 8.13 2.93 7.25
C LEU A 43 7.18 3.92 6.58
N PHE A 44 6.36 3.44 5.65
CA PHE A 44 5.37 4.27 4.96
C PHE A 44 3.96 3.73 5.24
N CYS A 45 3.10 4.58 5.79
CA CYS A 45 1.68 4.31 5.97
C CYS A 45 0.89 5.03 4.87
N THR A 46 0.55 4.33 3.80
CA THR A 46 -0.12 4.89 2.62
C THR A 46 -1.58 4.43 2.51
N THR A 47 -2.51 5.38 2.39
CA THR A 47 -3.92 5.18 2.06
C THR A 47 -4.20 5.68 0.65
N ILE A 48 -4.89 4.86 -0.14
CA ILE A 48 -5.42 5.23 -1.45
C ILE A 48 -6.93 4.98 -1.50
N LEU A 49 -7.67 5.98 -1.98
CA LEU A 49 -9.03 5.84 -2.46
C LEU A 49 -9.05 6.34 -3.91
N PRO A 50 -9.28 5.45 -4.90
CA PRO A 50 -9.16 5.81 -6.32
C PRO A 50 -10.26 6.77 -6.82
N GLY A 51 -11.26 7.12 -6.00
CA GLY A 51 -12.47 7.81 -6.45
C GLY A 51 -13.33 6.91 -7.33
N THR A 52 -14.28 7.50 -8.05
CA THR A 52 -15.02 6.85 -9.15
C THR A 52 -14.24 6.99 -10.46
N ASP A 53 -14.66 6.32 -11.54
CA ASP A 53 -14.02 6.41 -12.86
C ASP A 53 -13.94 7.86 -13.39
N GLU A 54 -14.84 8.74 -12.96
CA GLU A 54 -14.87 10.16 -13.29
C GLU A 54 -13.93 11.02 -12.42
N VAL A 55 -13.51 10.51 -11.25
CA VAL A 55 -12.73 11.21 -10.21
C VAL A 55 -11.30 10.64 -10.10
N SER A 56 -10.95 9.66 -10.93
CA SER A 56 -9.61 9.11 -11.06
C SER A 56 -8.57 10.19 -11.36
N CYS A 57 -7.62 10.38 -10.44
CA CYS A 57 -6.56 11.37 -10.58
C CYS A 57 -5.26 10.70 -11.05
N GLU A 58 -4.89 10.91 -12.32
CA GLU A 58 -3.64 10.37 -12.90
C GLU A 58 -2.39 10.74 -12.08
N LYS A 59 -2.38 11.93 -11.46
CA LYS A 59 -1.28 12.36 -10.58
C LYS A 59 -1.13 11.47 -9.35
N PHE A 60 -2.24 10.94 -8.81
CA PHE A 60 -2.19 10.00 -7.68
C PHE A 60 -1.61 8.65 -8.11
N VAL A 61 -1.97 8.16 -9.30
CA VAL A 61 -1.38 6.94 -9.88
C VAL A 61 0.12 7.10 -10.08
N GLN A 62 0.57 8.24 -10.63
CA GLN A 62 1.98 8.55 -10.79
C GLN A 62 2.71 8.63 -9.44
N ALA A 63 2.14 9.33 -8.45
CA ALA A 63 2.71 9.43 -7.12
C ALA A 63 2.84 8.05 -6.45
N LEU A 64 1.85 7.17 -6.60
CA LEU A 64 1.91 5.81 -6.07
C LEU A 64 3.03 4.97 -6.70
N ASN A 65 3.28 5.13 -8.00
CA ASN A 65 4.40 4.45 -8.65
C ASN A 65 5.77 4.91 -8.12
N ILE A 66 5.86 6.13 -7.57
CA ILE A 66 7.06 6.66 -6.94
C ILE A 66 7.16 6.22 -5.47
N ILE A 67 6.04 6.26 -4.73
CA ILE A 67 6.00 5.96 -3.29
C ILE A 67 6.10 4.45 -3.02
N ARG A 68 5.53 3.61 -3.89
CA ARG A 68 5.55 2.16 -3.68
C ARG A 68 7.00 1.68 -3.64
N PRO A 69 7.39 0.88 -2.63
CA PRO A 69 8.69 0.26 -2.63
C PRO A 69 8.85 -0.56 -3.93
N PRO A 70 10.06 -0.56 -4.52
CA PRO A 70 10.28 -1.28 -5.76
C PRO A 70 9.85 -2.73 -5.59
N SER A 71 8.94 -3.19 -6.44
CA SER A 71 8.64 -4.62 -6.52
C SER A 71 9.93 -5.34 -6.86
N ARG A 72 10.40 -6.21 -5.95
CA ARG A 72 11.52 -7.10 -6.28
C ARG A 72 11.00 -8.03 -7.38
N PRO A 73 11.67 -8.11 -8.54
CA PRO A 73 11.24 -9.02 -9.59
C PRO A 73 11.31 -10.46 -9.04
N VAL A 74 10.15 -11.11 -8.94
CA VAL A 74 10.05 -12.51 -8.53
C VAL A 74 10.03 -13.37 -9.78
N MET A 75 10.91 -14.36 -9.86
CA MET A 75 10.82 -15.40 -10.88
C MET A 75 9.95 -16.55 -10.35
N TYR A 76 9.01 -17.00 -11.18
CA TYR A 76 8.21 -18.18 -10.89
C TYR A 76 8.71 -19.35 -11.74
N LEU A 77 9.06 -20.46 -11.10
CA LEU A 77 9.37 -21.74 -11.75
C LEU A 77 8.21 -22.71 -11.51
N THR A 78 7.51 -23.09 -12.57
CA THR A 78 6.50 -24.14 -12.52
C THR A 78 7.13 -25.47 -12.94
N THR A 79 7.14 -26.45 -12.04
CA THR A 79 7.55 -27.82 -12.33
C THR A 79 6.31 -28.69 -12.50
N THR A 80 6.12 -29.28 -13.68
CA THR A 80 5.07 -30.26 -13.93
C THR A 80 5.64 -31.67 -13.77
N HIS A 81 5.05 -32.46 -12.88
CA HIS A 81 5.46 -33.83 -12.60
C HIS A 81 4.73 -34.81 -13.53
N ALA A 82 5.29 -36.01 -13.71
CA ALA A 82 4.71 -37.04 -14.57
C ALA A 82 3.29 -37.49 -14.15
N ASN A 83 2.93 -37.31 -12.88
CA ASN A 83 1.57 -37.54 -12.37
C ASN A 83 0.61 -36.35 -12.60
N SER A 84 0.98 -35.40 -13.47
CA SER A 84 0.25 -34.16 -13.77
C SER A 84 0.11 -33.17 -12.60
N SER A 85 0.73 -33.44 -11.44
CA SER A 85 0.82 -32.45 -10.38
C SER A 85 1.78 -31.32 -10.75
N GLN A 86 1.57 -30.14 -10.17
CA GLN A 86 2.41 -28.97 -10.41
C GLN A 86 2.95 -28.42 -9.10
N THR A 87 4.22 -27.99 -9.13
CA THR A 87 4.85 -27.22 -8.06
C THR A 87 5.18 -25.84 -8.60
N LEU A 88 4.69 -24.79 -7.94
CA LEU A 88 5.04 -23.40 -8.21
C LEU A 88 6.08 -22.94 -7.19
N THR A 89 7.29 -22.65 -7.64
CA THR A 89 8.37 -22.12 -6.81
C THR A 89 8.54 -20.63 -7.10
N ALA A 90 8.44 -19.80 -6.06
CA ALA A 90 8.80 -18.39 -6.14
C ALA A 90 10.28 -18.22 -5.76
N ILE A 91 11.04 -17.54 -6.61
CA ILE A 91 12.43 -17.13 -6.38
C ILE A 91 12.39 -15.63 -6.12
N ILE A 92 12.60 -15.23 -4.86
CA ILE A 92 12.43 -13.87 -4.31
C ILE A 92 13.79 -13.24 -4.02
#